data_AF-A0A5C5PXW6-F1
#
_entry.id   AF-A0A5C5PXW6-F1
#
_cell.length_a   1.000
_cell.length_b   1.000
_cell.length_c   1.000
_cell.angle_alpha   90.00
_cell.angle_beta   90.00
_cell.angle_gamma   90.00
#
_symmetry.space_group_name_H-M   'P 1'
#
loop_
_entity.id
_entity.type
_entity.pdbx_description
1 polymer ?
#
loop_
_entity_poly.entity_id
_entity_poly.type
_entity_poly.pdbx_seq_one_letter_code
_entity_poly.pdbx_strand_id
1 'polypeptide(L)'
;GTACAQFTRTITGWSYLGSSPTGQGTSRLSWTAYSPLGSGDYMLLNNIAMDVAGLTSRQGNQYAVWDYGNDRLVMQVVGVDISTSYYTPVVFAKPIS
;
A
#
# COMPACT_ATOMS: atom_id res chain seq x y z
N GLY A 1 8.92 -8.09 30.58
CA GLY A 1 9.22 -6.79 29.94
C GLY A 1 7.91 -6.08 29.65
N THR A 2 7.93 -4.74 29.54
CA THR A 2 6.75 -3.97 29.12
C THR A 2 6.29 -4.46 27.74
N ALA A 3 4.98 -4.66 27.56
CA ALA A 3 4.44 -5.04 26.25
C ALA A 3 4.82 -3.98 25.20
N CYS A 4 5.43 -4.42 24.10
CA CYS A 4 5.74 -3.56 22.97
C CYS A 4 5.46 -4.30 21.65
N ALA A 5 5.23 -3.52 20.59
CA ALA A 5 5.08 -4.04 19.25
C ALA A 5 6.47 -4.26 18.64
N GLN A 6 6.77 -5.48 18.21
CA GLN A 6 7.97 -5.79 17.45
C GLN A 6 7.66 -5.69 15.97
N PHE A 7 8.42 -4.87 15.24
CA PHE A 7 8.37 -4.83 13.79
C PHE A 7 8.97 -6.12 13.23
N THR A 8 8.22 -6.79 12.37
CA THR A 8 8.54 -8.12 11.84
C THR A 8 8.88 -8.08 10.36
N ARG A 9 8.23 -7.18 9.62
CA ARG A 9 8.36 -7.11 8.17
C ARG A 9 8.11 -5.68 7.68
N THR A 10 8.91 -5.28 6.70
CA THR A 10 8.75 -4.01 6.00
C THR A 10 8.67 -4.29 4.50
N ILE A 11 7.66 -3.71 3.85
CA ILE A 11 7.51 -3.73 2.39
C ILE A 11 7.95 -2.38 1.87
N THR A 12 8.95 -2.39 0.99
CA THR A 12 9.42 -1.20 0.24
C THR A 12 9.47 -1.46 -1.26
N GLY A 13 9.46 -2.73 -1.68
CA GLY A 13 9.42 -3.15 -3.08
C GLY A 13 7.99 -3.46 -3.52
N TRP A 14 7.56 -2.81 -4.60
CA TRP A 14 6.20 -2.87 -5.11
C TRP A 14 6.17 -3.24 -6.59
N SER A 15 5.34 -4.22 -6.95
CA SER A 15 5.14 -4.64 -8.34
C SER A 15 3.94 -3.92 -8.93
N TYR A 16 4.13 -3.15 -10.00
CA TYR A 16 3.06 -2.44 -10.68
C TYR A 16 2.11 -3.42 -11.39
N LEU A 17 0.80 -3.27 -11.16
CA LEU A 17 -0.25 -4.09 -11.74
C LEU A 17 -0.93 -3.44 -12.95
N GLY A 18 -0.79 -2.13 -13.12
CA GLY A 18 -1.40 -1.39 -14.22
C GLY A 18 -2.27 -0.22 -13.78
N SER A 19 -2.92 0.38 -14.78
CA SER A 19 -3.79 1.55 -14.64
C SER A 19 -5.19 1.26 -15.18
N SER A 20 -6.22 1.81 -14.54
CA SER A 20 -7.63 1.69 -14.95
C SER A 20 -8.35 3.05 -14.82
N PRO A 21 -9.21 3.45 -15.78
CA PRO A 21 -9.97 4.70 -15.68
C PRO A 21 -11.06 4.61 -14.60
N THR A 22 -11.32 5.72 -13.89
CA THR A 22 -12.32 5.79 -12.80
C THR A 22 -13.59 6.59 -13.16
N GLY A 23 -13.71 7.04 -14.41
CA GLY A 23 -14.89 7.74 -14.93
C GLY A 23 -14.93 9.25 -14.71
N GLN A 24 -13.98 9.82 -13.94
CA GLN A 24 -13.90 11.27 -13.65
C GLN A 24 -12.64 11.92 -14.24
N GLY A 25 -12.11 11.38 -15.33
CA GLY A 25 -10.83 11.85 -15.92
C GLY A 25 -9.61 11.54 -15.06
N THR A 26 -9.76 10.76 -13.98
CA THR A 26 -8.66 10.21 -13.20
C THR A 26 -8.42 8.75 -13.58
N SER A 27 -7.23 8.26 -13.25
CA SER A 27 -6.89 6.84 -13.35
C SER A 27 -6.53 6.29 -11.98
N ARG A 28 -6.85 5.02 -11.78
CA ARG A 28 -6.46 4.21 -10.64
C ARG A 28 -5.29 3.34 -11.05
N LEU A 29 -4.12 3.68 -10.53
CA LEU A 29 -2.93 2.85 -10.62
C LEU A 29 -2.91 1.88 -9.44
N SER A 30 -2.37 0.68 -9.63
CA SER A 30 -2.30 -0.34 -8.59
C SER A 30 -0.92 -0.99 -8.51
N TRP A 31 -0.49 -1.30 -7.30
CA TRP A 31 0.76 -2.01 -7.00
C TRP A 31 0.52 -3.10 -5.97
N THR A 32 1.33 -4.14 -6.01
CA THR A 32 1.20 -5.27 -5.09
C THR A 32 2.51 -5.68 -4.47
N ALA A 33 2.42 -6.26 -3.28
CA ALA A 33 3.51 -6.99 -2.63
C ALA A 33 2.95 -8.21 -1.90
N TYR A 34 3.67 -9.33 -1.98
CA TYR A 34 3.29 -10.57 -1.29
C TYR A 34 3.19 -10.32 0.21
N SER A 35 2.01 -10.59 0.76
CA SER A 35 1.63 -10.27 2.14
C SER A 35 0.63 -11.29 2.66
N PRO A 36 1.08 -12.49 3.03
CA PRO A 36 0.19 -13.49 3.63
C PRO A 36 -0.22 -13.04 5.04
N LEU A 37 -1.51 -13.12 5.36
CA LEU A 37 -2.01 -12.86 6.72
C LEU A 37 -1.75 -14.04 7.67
N GLY A 38 -1.46 -15.22 7.12
CA GLY A 38 -1.11 -16.41 7.90
C GLY A 38 0.23 -16.33 8.63
N SER A 39 1.04 -15.28 8.43
CA SER A 39 2.32 -15.11 9.12
C SER A 39 2.19 -14.74 10.61
N GLY A 40 0.99 -14.40 11.08
CA GLY A 40 0.76 -13.95 12.45
C GLY A 40 1.16 -12.49 12.71
N ASP A 41 1.27 -11.68 11.66
CA ASP A 41 1.42 -10.23 11.76
C ASP A 41 0.03 -9.58 11.91
N TYR A 42 -0.17 -8.74 12.93
CA TYR A 42 -1.51 -8.24 13.30
C TYR A 42 -1.75 -6.77 13.00
N MET A 43 -0.69 -5.95 12.92
CA MET A 43 -0.81 -4.51 12.74
C MET A 43 -0.09 -4.06 11.48
N LEU A 44 -0.85 -3.48 10.55
CA LEU A 44 -0.32 -2.75 9.42
C LEU A 44 -0.20 -1.28 9.80
N LEU A 45 1.03 -0.76 9.82
CA LEU A 45 1.33 0.65 9.98
C LEU A 45 1.69 1.23 8.61
N ASN A 46 0.79 2.03 8.06
CA ASN A 46 1.01 2.72 6.79
C ASN A 46 0.24 4.04 6.79
N ASN A 47 0.80 5.02 6.10
CA ASN A 47 0.20 6.30 5.78
C ASN A 47 -0.78 6.18 4.59
N ILE A 48 -1.65 5.16 4.62
CA ILE A 48 -2.49 4.75 3.47
C ILE A 48 -3.38 5.88 2.98
N ALA A 49 -3.88 6.71 3.89
CA ALA A 49 -4.86 7.75 3.59
C ALA A 49 -4.21 9.12 3.31
N MET A 50 -2.99 9.14 2.75
CA MET A 50 -2.33 10.37 2.35
C MET A 50 -2.64 10.76 0.90
N ASP A 51 -2.56 12.06 0.65
CA ASP A 51 -2.38 12.59 -0.70
C ASP A 51 -0.96 12.27 -1.20
N VAL A 52 -0.90 11.75 -2.42
CA VAL A 52 0.32 11.44 -3.16
C VAL A 52 0.51 12.51 -4.22
N ALA A 53 1.72 13.04 -4.35
CA ALA A 53 2.02 13.99 -5.42
C ALA A 53 1.99 13.30 -6.79
N GLY A 54 1.27 13.89 -7.75
CA GLY A 54 1.43 13.56 -9.17
C GLY A 54 2.70 14.18 -9.76
N LEU A 55 2.99 13.82 -11.00
CA LEU A 55 4.24 14.21 -11.69
C LEU A 55 4.32 15.71 -12.02
N THR A 56 3.18 16.36 -12.30
CA THR A 56 3.17 17.74 -12.84
C THR A 56 2.40 18.73 -11.98
N SER A 57 1.17 18.41 -11.54
CA SER A 57 0.35 19.43 -10.85
C SER A 57 -0.75 18.91 -9.90
N ARG A 58 -1.14 17.63 -9.97
CA ARG A 58 -2.33 17.14 -9.25
C ARG A 58 -1.98 16.02 -8.29
N GLN A 59 -2.58 16.08 -7.11
CA GLN A 59 -2.44 15.06 -6.09
C GLN A 59 -3.38 13.88 -6.42
N GLY A 60 -3.02 12.69 -5.95
CA GLY A 60 -3.87 11.51 -5.99
C GLY A 60 -4.07 10.96 -4.59
N ASN A 61 -5.23 10.38 -4.33
CA ASN A 61 -5.53 9.78 -3.04
C ASN A 61 -5.08 8.32 -3.04
N GLN A 62 -4.37 7.94 -1.98
CA GLN A 62 -3.90 6.57 -1.80
C GLN A 62 -4.93 5.74 -1.01
N TYR A 63 -4.99 4.44 -1.34
CA TYR A 63 -5.85 3.45 -0.74
C TYR A 63 -5.10 2.12 -0.61
N ALA A 64 -5.55 1.27 0.31
CA ALA A 64 -5.06 -0.08 0.47
C ALA A 64 -6.23 -1.05 0.43
N VAL A 65 -6.07 -2.13 -0.31
CA VAL A 65 -7.03 -3.22 -0.40
C VAL A 65 -6.29 -4.52 -0.14
N TRP A 66 -6.87 -5.35 0.72
CA TRP A 66 -6.38 -6.70 0.89
C TRP A 66 -7.00 -7.63 -0.16
N ASP A 67 -6.16 -8.28 -0.96
CA ASP A 67 -6.59 -9.33 -1.88
C ASP A 67 -6.33 -10.68 -1.21
N TYR A 68 -7.34 -11.12 -0.45
CA TYR A 68 -7.30 -12.35 0.33
C TYR A 68 -7.11 -13.61 -0.53
N GLY A 69 -7.61 -13.61 -1.77
CA GLY A 69 -7.50 -14.78 -2.66
C GLY A 69 -6.08 -15.03 -3.14
N ASN A 70 -5.21 -14.02 -3.08
CA ASN A 70 -3.83 -14.06 -3.58
C ASN A 70 -2.79 -13.73 -2.51
N ASP A 71 -3.17 -13.67 -1.23
CA ASP A 71 -2.27 -13.36 -0.10
C ASP A 71 -1.40 -12.11 -0.35
N ARG A 72 -2.04 -11.03 -0.82
CA ARG A 72 -1.31 -9.81 -1.19
C ARG A 72 -2.01 -8.55 -0.76
N LEU A 73 -1.19 -7.56 -0.43
CA LEU A 73 -1.62 -6.19 -0.22
C LEU A 73 -1.56 -5.46 -1.56
N VAL A 74 -2.67 -4.84 -1.95
CA VAL A 74 -2.78 -4.02 -3.15
C VAL A 74 -2.89 -2.56 -2.74
N MET A 75 -1.89 -1.77 -3.08
CA MET A 75 -1.91 -0.31 -2.96
C MET A 75 -2.52 0.28 -4.21
N GLN A 76 -3.39 1.27 -4.04
CA GLN A 76 -4.05 1.94 -5.15
C GLN A 76 -3.90 3.45 -5.00
N VAL A 77 -3.64 4.14 -6.09
CA VAL A 77 -3.66 5.61 -6.12
C VAL A 77 -4.63 6.03 -7.20
N VAL A 78 -5.58 6.89 -6.84
CA VAL A 78 -6.54 7.50 -7.76
C VAL A 78 -6.17 8.96 -7.97
N GLY A 79 -5.84 9.34 -9.20
CA GLY A 79 -5.48 10.72 -9.51
C GLY A 79 -5.16 10.95 -10.99
N VAL A 80 -4.52 12.08 -11.29
CA VAL A 80 -4.09 12.47 -12.65
C VAL A 80 -2.56 12.51 -12.69
N ASP A 81 -1.96 12.03 -13.77
CA ASP A 81 -0.51 12.02 -14.00
C ASP A 81 0.29 11.43 -12.82
N ILE A 82 -0.20 10.31 -12.28
CA ILE A 82 0.45 9.60 -11.18
C ILE A 82 1.65 8.81 -11.71
N SER A 83 2.77 8.87 -10.99
CA SER A 83 3.97 8.08 -11.29
C SER A 83 3.68 6.58 -11.22
N THR A 84 4.27 5.79 -12.10
CA THR A 84 4.23 4.31 -12.04
C THR A 84 5.19 3.73 -11.00
N SER A 85 6.12 4.54 -10.48
CA SER A 85 7.02 4.14 -9.41
C SER A 85 6.39 4.45 -8.05
N TYR A 86 6.42 3.49 -7.14
CA TYR A 86 5.78 3.59 -5.83
C TYR A 86 6.71 3.13 -4.71
N TYR A 87 6.85 3.98 -3.68
CA TYR A 87 7.87 3.83 -2.63
C TYR A 87 7.33 3.94 -1.20
N THR A 88 6.01 4.11 -1.02
CA THR A 88 5.44 4.21 0.32
C THR A 88 5.67 2.91 1.08
N PRO A 89 6.37 2.95 2.23
CA PRO A 89 6.65 1.75 3.00
C PRO A 89 5.40 1.28 3.77
N VAL A 90 5.28 -0.03 3.95
CA VAL A 90 4.31 -0.65 4.85
C VAL A 90 5.07 -1.46 5.89
N VAL A 91 4.76 -1.25 7.17
CA VAL A 91 5.38 -2.00 8.28
C VAL A 91 4.35 -2.89 8.95
N PHE A 92 4.77 -4.12 9.27
CA PHE A 92 4.01 -5.09 10.03
C PHE A 92 4.60 -5.26 11.43
N ALA A 93 3.72 -5.47 12.41
CA ALA A 93 4.13 -5.72 13.78
C ALA A 93 3.33 -6.85 14.45
N LYS A 94 3.96 -7.48 15.45
CA LYS A 94 3.32 -8.44 16.37
C LYS A 94 3.75 -8.18 17.83
N PRO A 95 2.97 -8.63 18.82
CA PRO A 95 3.37 -8.58 20.23
C PRO A 95 4.64 -9.40 20.49
N ILE A 96 5.48 -8.95 21.42
CA ILE A 96 6.59 -9.77 21.94
C ILE A 96 6.04 -10.85 22.87
N SER A 97 6.47 -12.10 22.64
CA SER A 97 6.24 -13.27 23.51
C SER A 97 7.29 -13.35 24.61
#